data_AF-A0A1V5NLC5-F1
#
_entry.id   AF-A0A1V5NLC5-F1
#
_cell.length_a   1.000
_cell.length_b   1.000
_cell.length_c   1.000
_cell.angle_alpha   90.00
_cell.angle_beta   90.00
_cell.angle_gamma   90.00
#
_symmetry.space_group_name_H-M   'P 1'
#
loop_
_entity.id
_entity.type
_entity.pdbx_description
1 polymer ?
#
loop_
_entity_poly.entity_id
_entity_poly.type
_entity_poly.pdbx_seq_one_letter_code
_entity_poly.pdbx_strand_id
1 'polypeptide(L)'
;MKNNIFLLLFFLIPNLAACQNAWPVRGFVRVGAQFHDFQNYGKVPYLHGGLDVRAPAGTVVYSPVSGKVTISSYRIDASRTPLRFAYVRSPFTPSGDLSSKYIEVSIVTKDGTNWCFRHLDPSSIPYHLLSKAESGTDVVAGDSIGNIVPWTEAVLPVTEKYDHIHLEVIASDGSYLNPLPFLAPVPDTQPPTIHGIWAVPNEETVAFGGSNGKSEVFGDIDFVMAVTDSLPGGGYLYSPYRIRASVRRLDAPAGIIIPFSDVFKFDRLPIRGDRTQLATVIYKERLKTPMGVIESNGNGGPRFFLMNLTNGNPALGYKPEYALRTSDLANGRYALDVEASDIGGNTASATLEFSVMNRR
;
A
#
# COMPACT_ATOMS: atom_id res chain seq x y z
N MET A 1 -22.54 -65.37 -16.75
CA MET A 1 -21.92 -64.03 -16.82
C MET A 1 -22.38 -63.24 -15.60
N LYS A 2 -21.45 -62.84 -14.73
CA LYS A 2 -21.73 -62.23 -13.42
C LYS A 2 -21.92 -60.72 -13.60
N ASN A 3 -23.09 -60.21 -13.19
CA ASN A 3 -23.35 -58.77 -13.07
C ASN A 3 -22.79 -58.28 -11.74
N ASN A 4 -21.75 -57.46 -11.77
CA ASN A 4 -21.28 -56.72 -10.61
C ASN A 4 -21.94 -55.33 -10.60
N ILE A 5 -22.81 -55.12 -9.62
CA ILE A 5 -23.34 -53.81 -9.23
C ILE A 5 -22.23 -53.09 -8.45
N PHE A 6 -21.69 -52.01 -8.99
CA PHE A 6 -20.83 -51.09 -8.24
C PHE A 6 -21.72 -50.05 -7.57
N LEU A 7 -21.88 -50.19 -6.25
CA LEU A 7 -22.51 -49.19 -5.39
C LEU A 7 -21.46 -48.11 -5.10
N LEU A 8 -21.54 -46.96 -5.78
CA LEU A 8 -20.69 -45.81 -5.49
C LEU A 8 -21.22 -45.11 -4.22
N LEU A 9 -20.56 -45.33 -3.08
CA LEU A 9 -20.76 -44.52 -1.89
C LEU A 9 -20.23 -43.09 -2.17
N PHE A 10 -21.15 -42.14 -2.34
CA PHE A 10 -20.83 -40.72 -2.24
C PHE A 10 -20.48 -40.41 -0.78
N PHE A 11 -19.18 -40.31 -0.48
CA PHE A 11 -18.74 -39.58 0.70
C PHE A 11 -18.99 -38.09 0.45
N LEU A 12 -19.96 -37.53 1.19
CA LEU A 12 -20.11 -36.10 1.38
C LEU A 12 -18.83 -35.57 2.04
N ILE A 13 -17.91 -35.05 1.23
CA ILE A 13 -16.84 -34.20 1.72
C ILE A 13 -17.51 -32.87 2.12
N PRO A 14 -17.39 -32.41 3.37
CA PRO A 14 -17.93 -31.12 3.76
C PRO A 14 -17.24 -30.02 2.95
N ASN A 15 -18.06 -29.15 2.34
CA ASN A 15 -17.64 -27.93 1.65
C ASN A 15 -16.70 -27.10 2.55
N LEU A 16 -15.39 -27.21 2.34
CA LEU A 16 -14.36 -26.32 2.89
C LEU A 16 -14.02 -25.17 1.92
N ALA A 17 -15.01 -24.70 1.15
CA ALA A 17 -14.82 -23.70 0.09
C ALA A 17 -15.48 -22.34 0.38
N ALA A 18 -15.88 -22.06 1.62
CA ALA A 18 -16.64 -20.85 1.94
C ALA A 18 -15.84 -19.90 2.85
N CYS A 19 -14.92 -19.11 2.26
CA CYS A 19 -14.60 -17.73 2.65
C CYS A 19 -13.39 -17.12 1.91
N GLN A 20 -12.75 -17.82 0.96
CA GLN A 20 -11.73 -17.20 0.13
C GLN A 20 -12.35 -15.96 -0.56
N ASN A 21 -11.76 -14.79 -0.32
CA ASN A 21 -12.20 -13.49 -0.85
C ASN A 21 -13.35 -12.79 -0.09
N ALA A 22 -13.69 -13.19 1.14
CA ALA A 22 -14.65 -12.43 1.94
C ALA A 22 -14.05 -11.11 2.46
N TRP A 23 -14.82 -10.02 2.38
CA TRP A 23 -14.49 -8.77 3.08
C TRP A 23 -14.70 -8.93 4.59
N PRO A 24 -13.91 -8.25 5.44
CA PRO A 24 -14.07 -8.32 6.89
C PRO A 24 -15.32 -7.59 7.39
N VAL A 25 -16.02 -6.85 6.53
CA VAL A 25 -17.32 -6.21 6.82
C VAL A 25 -18.35 -6.69 5.80
N ARG A 26 -19.62 -6.71 6.19
CA ARG A 26 -20.72 -7.10 5.30
C ARG A 26 -21.35 -5.87 4.65
N GLY A 27 -21.82 -6.02 3.42
CA GLY A 27 -22.52 -4.98 2.67
C GLY A 27 -21.63 -4.22 1.70
N PHE A 28 -21.95 -2.94 1.46
CA PHE A 28 -21.18 -2.09 0.56
C PHE A 28 -19.81 -1.76 1.16
N VAL A 29 -18.76 -2.07 0.40
CA VAL A 29 -17.37 -1.87 0.81
C VAL A 29 -16.88 -0.52 0.32
N ARG A 30 -16.27 0.25 1.22
CA ARG A 30 -15.52 1.47 0.87
C ARG A 30 -14.06 1.26 1.23
N VAL A 31 -13.19 1.43 0.24
CA VAL A 31 -11.74 1.36 0.43
C VAL A 31 -11.22 2.71 0.93
N GLY A 32 -10.50 2.69 2.05
CA GLY A 32 -9.68 3.79 2.56
C GLY A 32 -8.22 3.62 2.11
N ALA A 33 -7.26 4.08 2.91
CA ALA A 33 -5.83 3.98 2.63
C ALA A 33 -5.44 2.56 2.17
N GLN A 34 -4.67 2.50 1.09
CA GLN A 34 -4.19 1.24 0.50
C GLN A 34 -2.80 0.85 1.04
N PHE A 35 -2.39 -0.37 0.69
CA PHE A 35 -1.23 -1.14 1.19
C PHE A 35 0.18 -0.54 1.00
N HIS A 36 0.27 0.64 0.43
CA HIS A 36 1.53 1.25 0.06
C HIS A 36 1.42 2.77 0.03
N ASP A 37 0.27 3.31 0.43
CA ASP A 37 0.04 4.73 0.46
C ASP A 37 1.05 5.40 1.38
N PHE A 38 1.68 6.46 0.89
CA PHE A 38 2.47 7.34 1.72
C PHE A 38 1.58 7.92 2.82
N GLN A 39 2.03 7.82 4.07
CA GLN A 39 1.40 8.48 5.21
C GLN A 39 2.46 9.20 6.06
N ASN A 40 2.01 10.13 6.89
CA ASN A 40 2.90 10.98 7.67
C ASN A 40 2.44 11.14 9.13
N TYR A 41 2.41 10.04 9.89
CA TYR A 41 1.90 10.06 11.26
C TYR A 41 2.81 10.88 12.19
N GLY A 42 2.31 11.98 12.74
CA GLY A 42 3.10 12.81 13.67
C GLY A 42 4.40 13.36 13.05
N LYS A 43 4.40 13.67 11.74
CA LYS A 43 5.60 14.07 10.96
C LYS A 43 6.59 12.91 10.70
N VAL A 44 6.19 11.67 10.89
CA VAL A 44 6.98 10.48 10.54
C VAL A 44 6.46 9.88 9.22
N PRO A 45 7.21 9.98 8.10
CA PRO A 45 6.82 9.35 6.85
C PRO A 45 6.90 7.82 6.96
N TYR A 46 5.88 7.12 6.49
CA TYR A 46 5.83 5.66 6.47
C TYR A 46 4.96 5.13 5.33
N LEU A 47 5.17 3.86 4.96
CA LEU A 47 4.26 3.14 4.08
C LEU A 47 3.09 2.59 4.90
N HIS A 48 1.87 2.89 4.49
CA HIS A 48 0.69 2.27 5.08
C HIS A 48 0.74 0.76 4.86
N GLY A 49 0.83 -0.04 5.93
CA GLY A 49 1.16 -1.48 5.84
C GLY A 49 -0.02 -2.40 5.53
N GLY A 50 -1.19 -1.83 5.24
CA GLY A 50 -2.44 -2.55 5.19
C GLY A 50 -3.50 -1.88 4.33
N LEU A 51 -4.73 -2.31 4.50
CA LEU A 51 -5.91 -1.81 3.83
C LEU A 51 -6.89 -1.30 4.87
N ASP A 52 -7.29 -0.05 4.76
CA ASP A 52 -8.40 0.46 5.55
C ASP A 52 -9.70 0.12 4.85
N VAL A 53 -10.58 -0.61 5.54
CA VAL A 53 -11.94 -0.89 5.08
C VAL A 53 -12.88 0.00 5.85
N ARG A 54 -13.41 1.03 5.19
CA ARG A 54 -14.26 2.05 5.79
C ARG A 54 -15.68 1.52 5.97
N ALA A 55 -16.18 1.61 7.20
CA ALA A 55 -17.57 1.35 7.54
C ALA A 55 -17.90 2.06 8.87
N PRO A 56 -19.17 2.41 9.14
CA PRO A 56 -19.54 3.14 10.34
C PRO A 56 -19.07 2.44 11.62
N ALA A 57 -18.76 3.23 12.65
CA ALA A 57 -18.52 2.69 13.99
C ALA A 57 -19.69 1.80 14.45
N GLY A 58 -19.37 0.72 15.18
CA GLY A 58 -20.33 -0.31 15.59
C GLY A 58 -20.59 -1.39 14.53
N THR A 59 -20.08 -1.25 13.30
CA THR A 59 -20.16 -2.31 12.28
C THR A 59 -19.38 -3.54 12.75
N VAL A 60 -20.03 -4.71 12.71
CA VAL A 60 -19.41 -6.00 13.06
C VAL A 60 -18.35 -6.37 12.03
N VAL A 61 -17.19 -6.77 12.54
CA VAL A 61 -16.05 -7.26 11.77
C VAL A 61 -15.99 -8.78 11.87
N TYR A 62 -15.79 -9.44 10.73
CA TYR A 62 -15.70 -10.88 10.61
C TYR A 62 -14.32 -11.29 10.11
N SER A 63 -13.79 -12.41 10.59
CA SER A 63 -12.56 -12.96 10.05
C SER A 63 -12.81 -13.60 8.68
N PRO A 64 -12.07 -13.26 7.62
CA PRO A 64 -12.10 -13.98 6.34
C PRO A 64 -11.34 -15.32 6.39
N VAL A 65 -10.58 -15.58 7.46
CA VAL A 65 -9.70 -16.74 7.58
C VAL A 65 -9.88 -17.50 8.90
N SER A 66 -9.48 -18.77 8.90
CA SER A 66 -9.40 -19.61 10.10
C SER A 66 -7.97 -19.69 10.61
N GLY A 67 -7.76 -19.68 11.93
CA GLY A 67 -6.41 -19.74 12.49
C GLY A 67 -6.34 -19.52 14.00
N LYS A 68 -5.12 -19.48 14.52
CA LYS A 68 -4.85 -19.15 15.94
C LYS A 68 -5.06 -17.67 16.15
N VAL A 69 -5.85 -17.30 17.16
CA VAL A 69 -6.15 -15.90 17.48
C VAL A 69 -5.33 -15.39 18.65
N THR A 70 -4.84 -14.16 18.53
CA THR A 70 -4.27 -13.37 19.62
C THR A 70 -4.99 -12.02 19.66
N ILE A 71 -5.23 -11.50 20.87
CA ILE A 71 -5.84 -10.19 21.07
C ILE A 71 -4.84 -9.32 21.82
N SER A 72 -4.63 -8.09 21.36
CA SER A 72 -3.64 -7.18 21.93
C SER A 72 -4.15 -5.76 21.96
N SER A 73 -3.80 -5.03 23.01
CA SER A 73 -3.75 -3.58 22.95
C SER A 73 -2.46 -3.18 22.24
N TYR A 74 -2.47 -2.05 21.54
CA TYR A 74 -1.26 -1.54 20.94
C TYR A 74 -1.13 -0.03 21.08
N ARG A 75 0.08 0.46 20.86
CA ARG A 75 0.38 1.88 20.66
C ARG A 75 1.31 2.02 19.47
N ILE A 76 1.31 3.20 18.88
CA ILE A 76 2.24 3.55 17.81
C ILE A 76 3.50 4.13 18.44
N ASP A 77 4.65 3.54 18.11
CA ASP A 77 5.98 4.07 18.39
C ASP A 77 6.54 4.65 17.09
N ALA A 78 6.42 5.97 16.96
CA ALA A 78 6.85 6.72 15.78
C ALA A 78 7.91 7.75 16.17
N SER A 79 9.04 7.74 15.45
CA SER A 79 10.11 8.73 15.60
C SER A 79 10.64 9.14 14.24
N ARG A 80 11.03 10.41 14.11
CA ARG A 80 11.75 10.90 12.92
C ARG A 80 13.27 10.70 13.05
N THR A 81 13.78 10.50 14.27
CA THR A 81 15.22 10.36 14.54
C THR A 81 15.47 9.34 15.68
N PRO A 82 15.94 8.11 15.39
CA PRO A 82 16.00 7.50 14.06
C PRO A 82 14.60 7.35 13.47
N LEU A 83 14.50 7.32 12.14
CA LEU A 83 13.23 7.19 11.45
C LEU A 83 12.63 5.80 11.75
N ARG A 84 11.46 5.78 12.39
CA ARG A 84 10.83 4.55 12.90
C ARG A 84 9.32 4.65 12.96
N PHE A 85 8.62 3.59 12.59
CA PHE A 85 7.18 3.43 12.79
C PHE A 85 6.87 1.97 13.11
N ALA A 86 6.46 1.71 14.36
CA ALA A 86 6.16 0.35 14.81
C ALA A 86 4.92 0.30 15.70
N TYR A 87 4.19 -0.82 15.63
CA TYR A 87 3.17 -1.16 16.61
C TYR A 87 3.81 -1.88 17.79
N VAL A 88 3.74 -1.27 18.97
CA VAL A 88 4.14 -1.88 20.23
C VAL A 88 2.90 -2.48 20.88
N ARG A 89 2.91 -3.80 21.08
CA ARG A 89 1.77 -4.57 21.58
C ARG A 89 1.93 -4.91 23.05
N SER A 90 0.81 -4.95 23.75
CA SER A 90 0.67 -5.52 25.09
C SER A 90 -0.54 -6.46 25.12
N PRO A 91 -0.55 -7.45 26.03
CA PRO A 91 -1.74 -8.29 26.22
C PRO A 91 -2.99 -7.43 26.43
N PHE A 92 -4.08 -7.80 25.76
CA PHE A 92 -5.37 -7.14 25.93
C PHE A 92 -5.99 -7.48 27.29
N THR A 93 -6.55 -6.49 27.98
CA THR A 93 -7.30 -6.66 29.22
C THR A 93 -8.66 -5.97 29.11
N PRO A 94 -9.79 -6.71 29.17
CA PRO A 94 -11.12 -6.13 29.01
C PRO A 94 -11.45 -4.98 29.98
N SER A 95 -10.86 -4.95 31.17
CA SER A 95 -11.08 -3.90 32.18
C SER A 95 -10.12 -2.71 32.05
N GLY A 96 -8.93 -2.90 31.48
CA GLY A 96 -7.90 -1.86 31.38
C GLY A 96 -7.99 -1.02 30.11
N ASP A 97 -8.61 -1.55 29.06
CA ASP A 97 -8.49 -1.02 27.70
C ASP A 97 -9.78 -0.39 27.13
N LEU A 98 -10.84 -0.25 27.93
CA LEU A 98 -12.19 0.15 27.45
C LEU A 98 -12.27 1.51 26.74
N SER A 99 -11.30 2.40 26.94
CA SER A 99 -11.23 3.70 26.25
C SER A 99 -10.27 3.71 25.05
N SER A 100 -9.57 2.61 24.79
CA SER A 100 -8.59 2.52 23.72
C SER A 100 -9.27 2.31 22.36
N LYS A 101 -8.79 3.05 21.36
CA LYS A 101 -9.11 2.80 19.94
C LYS A 101 -8.06 1.92 19.25
N TYR A 102 -7.11 1.43 20.03
CA TYR A 102 -5.92 0.72 19.59
C TYR A 102 -5.97 -0.72 20.08
N ILE A 103 -6.99 -1.45 19.61
CA ILE A 103 -7.16 -2.88 19.82
C ILE A 103 -6.86 -3.61 18.51
N GLU A 104 -6.09 -4.68 18.61
CA GLU A 104 -5.73 -5.58 17.51
C GLU A 104 -6.25 -6.99 17.79
N VAL A 105 -6.87 -7.60 16.78
CA VAL A 105 -7.06 -9.05 16.70
C VAL A 105 -6.15 -9.57 15.61
N SER A 106 -5.29 -10.54 15.93
CA SER A 106 -4.35 -11.17 15.01
C SER A 106 -4.73 -12.63 14.84
N ILE A 107 -4.81 -13.11 13.59
CA ILE A 107 -5.15 -14.49 13.25
C ILE A 107 -4.05 -15.09 12.39
N VAL A 108 -3.37 -16.11 12.92
CA VAL A 108 -2.31 -16.84 12.22
C VAL A 108 -2.90 -18.10 11.59
N THR A 109 -2.92 -18.14 10.27
CA THR A 109 -3.39 -19.28 9.48
C THR A 109 -2.38 -20.43 9.51
N LYS A 110 -2.81 -21.62 9.06
CA LYS A 110 -1.97 -22.84 9.11
C LYS A 110 -0.67 -22.76 8.31
N ASP A 111 -0.64 -21.95 7.26
CA ASP A 111 0.54 -21.66 6.43
C ASP A 111 1.48 -20.61 7.06
N GLY A 112 1.12 -20.08 8.23
CA GLY A 112 1.88 -19.07 8.97
C GLY A 112 1.60 -17.63 8.54
N THR A 113 0.65 -17.38 7.64
CA THR A 113 0.23 -16.02 7.29
C THR A 113 -0.53 -15.39 8.47
N ASN A 114 -0.18 -14.17 8.85
CA ASN A 114 -0.80 -13.42 9.94
C ASN A 114 -1.71 -12.31 9.40
N TRP A 115 -2.99 -12.37 9.76
CA TRP A 115 -4.01 -11.37 9.47
C TRP A 115 -4.24 -10.51 10.70
N CYS A 116 -3.86 -9.23 10.66
CA CYS A 116 -4.04 -8.29 11.77
C CYS A 116 -5.20 -7.33 11.48
N PHE A 117 -6.18 -7.27 12.36
CA PHE A 117 -7.33 -6.37 12.32
C PHE A 117 -7.21 -5.34 13.44
N ARG A 118 -7.20 -4.05 13.11
CA ARG A 118 -7.04 -2.96 14.08
C ARG A 118 -8.16 -1.94 14.01
N HIS A 119 -8.28 -1.16 15.09
CA HIS A 119 -9.38 -0.20 15.32
C HIS A 119 -10.69 -0.90 15.69
N LEU A 120 -10.58 -1.97 16.49
CA LEU A 120 -11.72 -2.63 17.10
C LEU A 120 -12.12 -1.94 18.41
N ASP A 121 -13.42 -1.89 18.68
CA ASP A 121 -13.98 -1.42 19.94
C ASP A 121 -13.70 -2.48 21.03
N PRO A 122 -12.95 -2.14 22.09
CA PRO A 122 -12.58 -3.07 23.16
C PRO A 122 -13.79 -3.71 23.85
N SER A 123 -14.91 -2.99 23.97
CA SER A 123 -16.13 -3.47 24.64
C SER A 123 -16.91 -4.48 23.81
N SER A 124 -16.60 -4.58 22.51
CA SER A 124 -17.30 -5.43 21.54
C SER A 124 -16.60 -6.78 21.28
N ILE A 125 -15.41 -6.99 21.84
CA ILE A 125 -14.64 -8.22 21.63
C ILE A 125 -15.43 -9.42 22.19
N PRO A 126 -15.81 -10.41 21.36
CA PRO A 126 -16.69 -11.49 21.81
C PRO A 126 -16.01 -12.42 22.82
N TYR A 127 -16.76 -12.88 23.82
CA TYR A 127 -16.26 -13.83 24.83
C TYR A 127 -15.70 -15.12 24.23
N HIS A 128 -16.32 -15.64 23.17
CA HIS A 128 -15.81 -16.84 22.50
C HIS A 128 -14.43 -16.62 21.89
N LEU A 129 -14.11 -15.40 21.45
CA LEU A 129 -12.79 -15.05 20.89
C LEU A 129 -11.72 -15.05 21.99
N LEU A 130 -12.05 -14.48 23.16
CA LEU A 130 -11.20 -14.51 24.34
C LEU A 130 -10.89 -15.96 24.76
N SER A 131 -11.91 -16.80 24.85
CA SER A 131 -11.74 -18.22 25.19
C SER A 131 -10.87 -18.98 24.16
N LYS A 132 -11.01 -18.68 22.86
CA LYS A 132 -10.16 -19.25 21.81
C LYS A 132 -8.71 -18.79 21.92
N ALA A 133 -8.47 -17.51 22.23
CA ALA A 133 -7.14 -16.97 22.47
C ALA A 133 -6.45 -17.62 23.69
N GLU A 134 -7.18 -17.82 24.78
CA GLU A 134 -6.68 -18.46 26.01
C GLU A 134 -6.38 -19.95 25.84
N SER A 135 -7.29 -20.68 25.18
CA SER A 135 -7.14 -22.13 24.95
C SER A 135 -6.20 -22.46 23.78
N GLY A 136 -5.84 -21.45 22.98
CA GLY A 136 -5.10 -21.63 21.73
C GLY A 136 -5.90 -22.42 20.70
N THR A 137 -7.24 -22.40 20.72
CA THR A 137 -8.08 -23.05 19.71
C THR A 137 -8.32 -22.13 18.50
N ASP A 138 -8.63 -22.72 17.35
CA ASP A 138 -8.75 -21.94 16.11
C ASP A 138 -10.08 -21.16 16.08
N VAL A 139 -10.01 -19.92 15.63
CA VAL A 139 -11.18 -19.24 15.04
C VAL A 139 -11.49 -19.83 13.68
N VAL A 140 -12.75 -19.79 13.29
CA VAL A 140 -13.16 -20.20 11.94
C VAL A 140 -13.46 -18.96 11.10
N ALA A 141 -13.19 -19.02 9.80
CA ALA A 141 -13.60 -17.98 8.87
C ALA A 141 -15.12 -17.72 9.01
N GLY A 142 -15.49 -16.46 9.08
CA GLY A 142 -16.85 -15.99 9.37
C GLY A 142 -17.14 -15.71 10.85
N ASP A 143 -16.26 -16.08 11.78
CA ASP A 143 -16.37 -15.68 13.20
C ASP A 143 -16.33 -14.14 13.32
N SER A 144 -17.19 -13.57 14.15
CA SER A 144 -17.12 -12.14 14.50
C SER A 144 -15.93 -11.89 15.42
N ILE A 145 -15.15 -10.85 15.15
CA ILE A 145 -13.95 -10.51 15.93
C ILE A 145 -14.09 -9.21 16.74
N GLY A 146 -15.23 -8.53 16.62
CA GLY A 146 -15.56 -7.28 17.32
C GLY A 146 -16.25 -6.31 16.38
N ASN A 147 -16.36 -5.05 16.80
CA ASN A 147 -16.96 -3.97 16.03
C ASN A 147 -15.93 -2.88 15.75
N ILE A 148 -16.15 -2.09 14.70
CA ILE A 148 -15.35 -0.90 14.41
C ILE A 148 -15.51 0.15 15.51
N VAL A 149 -14.40 0.67 16.03
CA VAL A 149 -14.40 1.76 17.03
C VAL A 149 -14.67 3.12 16.37
N PRO A 150 -15.31 4.09 17.06
CA PRO A 150 -15.43 5.46 16.55
C PRO A 150 -14.09 6.16 16.32
N TRP A 151 -13.81 6.54 15.07
CA TRP A 151 -12.64 7.30 14.66
C TRP A 151 -13.02 8.78 14.45
N THR A 152 -12.29 9.67 15.12
CA THR A 152 -12.65 11.10 15.19
C THR A 152 -12.03 11.95 14.09
N GLU A 153 -11.18 11.37 13.24
CA GLU A 153 -10.52 12.06 12.14
C GLU A 153 -11.43 12.06 10.90
N ALA A 154 -11.56 13.22 10.27
CA ALA A 154 -12.21 13.37 8.97
C ALA A 154 -11.16 13.22 7.86
N VAL A 155 -11.56 12.67 6.71
CA VAL A 155 -10.68 12.63 5.54
C VAL A 155 -11.12 13.62 4.48
N LEU A 156 -10.41 14.74 4.37
CA LEU A 156 -10.67 15.72 3.32
C LEU A 156 -10.40 15.14 1.92
N PRO A 157 -11.19 15.52 0.90
CA PRO A 157 -12.28 16.52 0.93
C PRO A 157 -13.62 15.98 1.46
N VAL A 158 -13.73 14.68 1.75
CA VAL A 158 -14.97 14.05 2.20
C VAL A 158 -15.16 14.30 3.71
N THR A 159 -16.08 15.19 4.09
CA THR A 159 -16.35 15.50 5.51
C THR A 159 -17.04 14.35 6.30
N GLU A 160 -16.95 13.11 5.81
CA GLU A 160 -17.41 11.91 6.51
C GLU A 160 -16.38 11.50 7.59
N LYS A 161 -16.88 10.84 8.65
CA LYS A 161 -16.01 10.18 9.61
C LYS A 161 -15.20 9.08 8.91
N TYR A 162 -13.94 8.96 9.28
CA TYR A 162 -13.06 7.91 8.81
C TYR A 162 -13.10 6.70 9.75
N ASP A 163 -14.30 6.26 10.12
CA ASP A 163 -14.47 4.99 10.82
C ASP A 163 -14.03 3.86 9.86
N HIS A 164 -13.14 2.99 10.33
CA HIS A 164 -12.58 1.92 9.52
C HIS A 164 -12.05 0.78 10.38
N ILE A 165 -11.96 -0.41 9.78
CA ILE A 165 -11.07 -1.46 10.26
C ILE A 165 -9.79 -1.41 9.42
N HIS A 166 -8.64 -1.43 10.06
CA HIS A 166 -7.36 -1.53 9.38
C HIS A 166 -6.92 -3.00 9.32
N LEU A 167 -6.75 -3.52 8.11
CA LEU A 167 -6.38 -4.91 7.84
C LEU A 167 -4.94 -5.00 7.30
N GLU A 168 -4.08 -5.77 7.97
CA GLU A 168 -2.78 -6.14 7.43
C GLU A 168 -2.67 -7.64 7.23
N VAL A 169 -1.96 -8.04 6.18
CA VAL A 169 -1.60 -9.42 5.92
C VAL A 169 -0.08 -9.52 5.89
N ILE A 170 0.48 -10.37 6.74
CA ILE A 170 1.93 -10.57 6.87
C ILE A 170 2.22 -12.03 6.57
N ALA A 171 3.04 -12.30 5.57
CA ALA A 171 3.44 -13.65 5.20
C ALA A 171 4.24 -14.32 6.34
N SER A 172 4.35 -15.65 6.28
CA SER A 172 5.14 -16.44 7.24
C SER A 172 6.62 -16.07 7.29
N ASP A 173 7.15 -15.43 6.24
CA ASP A 173 8.53 -14.91 6.19
C ASP A 173 8.67 -13.48 6.75
N GLY A 174 7.59 -12.91 7.30
CA GLY A 174 7.55 -11.58 7.90
C GLY A 174 7.42 -10.42 6.89
N SER A 175 7.25 -10.71 5.60
CA SER A 175 6.97 -9.67 4.60
C SER A 175 5.49 -9.27 4.62
N TYR A 176 5.23 -8.00 4.35
CA TYR A 176 3.87 -7.48 4.22
C TYR A 176 3.31 -7.84 2.85
N LEU A 177 2.05 -8.29 2.79
CA LEU A 177 1.33 -8.63 1.58
C LEU A 177 0.16 -7.66 1.38
N ASN A 178 -0.10 -7.30 0.13
CA ASN A 178 -1.26 -6.49 -0.20
C ASN A 178 -2.55 -7.24 0.17
N PRO A 179 -3.42 -6.70 1.04
CA PRO A 179 -4.65 -7.38 1.40
C PRO A 179 -5.65 -7.48 0.23
N LEU A 180 -5.65 -6.53 -0.71
CA LEU A 180 -6.68 -6.44 -1.75
C LEU A 180 -6.79 -7.72 -2.63
N PRO A 181 -5.70 -8.32 -3.13
CA PRO A 181 -5.76 -9.59 -3.86
C PRO A 181 -6.39 -10.78 -3.12
N PHE A 182 -6.51 -10.72 -1.79
CA PHE A 182 -7.13 -11.78 -0.98
C PHE A 182 -8.62 -11.56 -0.70
N LEU A 183 -9.19 -10.46 -1.20
CA LEU A 183 -10.56 -10.03 -0.95
C LEU A 183 -11.34 -10.01 -2.26
N ALA A 184 -12.67 -9.95 -2.19
CA ALA A 184 -13.51 -9.88 -3.38
C ALA A 184 -13.19 -8.59 -4.14
N PRO A 185 -12.99 -8.63 -5.47
CA PRO A 185 -12.61 -7.44 -6.24
C PRO A 185 -13.60 -6.29 -6.06
N VAL A 186 -13.07 -5.08 -5.95
CA VAL A 186 -13.86 -3.84 -6.07
C VAL A 186 -13.91 -3.47 -7.54
N PRO A 187 -15.10 -3.26 -8.13
CA PRO A 187 -15.19 -2.78 -9.51
C PRO A 187 -14.49 -1.44 -9.66
N ASP A 188 -13.56 -1.38 -10.60
CA ASP A 188 -12.78 -0.19 -10.90
C ASP A 188 -12.61 -0.03 -12.40
N THR A 189 -12.88 1.17 -12.89
CA THR A 189 -12.79 1.54 -14.31
C THR A 189 -12.02 2.84 -14.51
N GLN A 190 -11.46 3.42 -13.44
CA GLN A 190 -10.82 4.73 -13.50
C GLN A 190 -9.31 4.56 -13.48
N PRO A 191 -8.58 4.94 -14.54
CA PRO A 191 -7.13 4.89 -14.49
C PRO A 191 -6.57 5.94 -13.51
N PRO A 192 -5.36 5.71 -12.97
CA PRO A 192 -4.64 6.73 -12.24
C PRO A 192 -4.48 8.03 -13.05
N THR A 193 -4.32 9.15 -12.37
CA THR A 193 -4.00 10.46 -12.96
C THR A 193 -2.56 10.82 -12.69
N ILE A 194 -1.78 11.01 -13.76
CA ILE A 194 -0.40 11.53 -13.70
C ILE A 194 -0.46 13.06 -13.84
N HIS A 195 -0.05 13.77 -12.79
CA HIS A 195 -0.11 15.24 -12.73
C HIS A 195 1.14 15.91 -13.28
N GLY A 196 2.27 15.19 -13.28
CA GLY A 196 3.52 15.69 -13.83
C GLY A 196 4.71 14.78 -13.48
N ILE A 197 5.81 14.98 -14.19
CA ILE A 197 7.07 14.26 -13.99
C ILE A 197 8.21 15.27 -14.06
N TRP A 198 9.17 15.17 -13.15
CA TRP A 198 10.32 16.05 -13.09
C TRP A 198 11.61 15.26 -12.93
N ALA A 199 12.66 15.72 -13.60
CA ALA A 199 14.03 15.33 -13.26
C ALA A 199 14.51 16.15 -12.06
N VAL A 200 15.21 15.52 -11.14
CA VAL A 200 15.73 16.11 -9.90
C VAL A 200 17.16 15.58 -9.72
N PRO A 201 18.13 16.36 -9.23
CA PRO A 201 19.39 15.76 -8.81
C PRO A 201 19.12 14.68 -7.74
N ASN A 202 19.90 13.59 -7.74
CA ASN A 202 19.66 12.48 -6.83
C ASN A 202 19.61 12.95 -5.36
N GLU A 203 18.63 12.42 -4.60
CA GLU A 203 18.35 12.75 -3.20
C GLU A 203 17.93 14.22 -2.92
N GLU A 204 17.99 15.10 -3.92
CA GLU A 204 17.62 16.51 -3.77
C GLU A 204 16.10 16.74 -3.85
N THR A 205 15.68 17.96 -3.52
CA THR A 205 14.27 18.39 -3.48
C THR A 205 13.94 19.50 -4.47
N VAL A 206 14.87 19.88 -5.35
CA VAL A 206 14.69 20.96 -6.33
C VAL A 206 14.85 20.37 -7.73
N ALA A 207 13.78 20.40 -8.51
CA ALA A 207 13.81 19.90 -9.88
C ALA A 207 14.76 20.72 -10.76
N PHE A 208 15.32 20.08 -11.79
CA PHE A 208 16.04 20.78 -12.85
C PHE A 208 15.11 21.80 -13.52
N GLY A 209 15.63 23.00 -13.77
CA GLY A 209 14.95 24.01 -14.58
C GLY A 209 14.88 23.62 -16.06
N GLY A 210 14.03 24.30 -16.81
CA GLY A 210 13.90 24.11 -18.25
C GLY A 210 12.77 24.94 -18.86
N SER A 211 12.85 25.21 -20.15
CA SER A 211 11.77 25.84 -20.93
C SER A 211 10.89 24.76 -21.56
N ASN A 212 9.56 24.93 -21.52
CA ASN A 212 8.59 24.05 -22.19
C ASN A 212 8.68 22.57 -21.80
N GLY A 213 8.96 22.26 -20.53
CA GLY A 213 8.98 20.88 -20.03
C GLY A 213 10.19 20.04 -20.48
N LYS A 214 11.23 20.67 -21.03
CA LYS A 214 12.48 20.01 -21.41
C LYS A 214 13.59 20.43 -20.45
N SER A 215 13.91 19.56 -19.51
CA SER A 215 15.00 19.81 -18.55
C SER A 215 16.35 19.43 -19.16
N GLU A 216 17.35 20.27 -18.96
CA GLU A 216 18.76 19.90 -19.14
C GLU A 216 19.26 19.27 -17.85
N VAL A 217 19.75 18.05 -17.93
CA VAL A 217 20.13 17.23 -16.77
C VAL A 217 21.60 16.83 -16.84
N PHE A 218 22.22 16.68 -15.67
CA PHE A 218 23.61 16.24 -15.52
C PHE A 218 23.82 15.64 -14.13
N GLY A 219 24.80 14.74 -14.00
CA GLY A 219 25.12 14.04 -12.76
C GLY A 219 24.22 12.82 -12.52
N ASP A 220 24.08 12.44 -11.26
CA ASP A 220 23.14 11.40 -10.84
C ASP A 220 21.77 12.05 -10.65
N ILE A 221 20.74 11.51 -11.30
CA ILE A 221 19.41 12.11 -11.31
C ILE A 221 18.31 11.14 -10.88
N ASP A 222 17.33 11.71 -10.19
CA ASP A 222 16.04 11.12 -9.88
C ASP A 222 14.98 11.56 -10.88
N PHE A 223 14.03 10.67 -11.17
CA PHE A 223 12.76 11.07 -11.77
C PHE A 223 11.65 10.97 -10.74
N VAL A 224 10.91 12.07 -10.53
CA VAL A 224 9.81 12.12 -9.57
C VAL A 224 8.51 12.35 -10.31
N MET A 225 7.53 11.49 -10.07
CA MET A 225 6.20 11.56 -10.66
C MET A 225 5.17 11.96 -9.60
N ALA A 226 4.39 13.00 -9.89
CA ALA A 226 3.19 13.31 -9.15
C ALA A 226 2.02 12.49 -9.70
N VAL A 227 1.38 11.69 -8.86
CA VAL A 227 0.34 10.75 -9.27
C VAL A 227 -0.73 10.62 -8.19
N THR A 228 -1.96 10.37 -8.61
CA THR A 228 -3.06 9.97 -7.74
C THR A 228 -3.90 8.92 -8.45
N ASP A 229 -4.58 8.09 -7.69
CA ASP A 229 -5.55 7.11 -8.18
C ASP A 229 -6.89 7.29 -7.45
N SER A 230 -8.00 6.78 -7.99
CA SER A 230 -9.31 6.94 -7.38
C SER A 230 -10.29 5.83 -7.80
N LEU A 231 -11.13 5.40 -6.87
CA LEU A 231 -12.18 4.42 -7.16
C LEU A 231 -13.51 5.11 -7.55
N PRO A 232 -14.35 4.47 -8.39
CA PRO A 232 -15.66 4.99 -8.77
C PRO A 232 -16.52 5.40 -7.58
N GLY A 233 -17.03 6.64 -7.59
CA GLY A 233 -17.92 7.16 -6.55
C GLY A 233 -17.24 7.48 -5.21
N GLY A 234 -15.91 7.39 -5.12
CA GLY A 234 -15.12 7.75 -3.94
C GLY A 234 -14.33 9.05 -4.15
N GLY A 235 -14.36 9.95 -3.16
CA GLY A 235 -13.51 11.15 -3.14
C GLY A 235 -12.13 10.91 -2.51
N TYR A 236 -11.80 9.66 -2.15
CA TYR A 236 -10.54 9.29 -1.54
C TYR A 236 -9.52 8.98 -2.65
N LEU A 237 -8.31 9.53 -2.54
CA LEU A 237 -7.26 9.31 -3.54
C LEU A 237 -6.20 8.35 -3.02
N TYR A 238 -5.71 7.48 -3.88
CA TYR A 238 -4.74 6.43 -3.55
C TYR A 238 -3.44 6.64 -4.33
N SER A 239 -2.37 5.99 -3.90
CA SER A 239 -1.19 5.81 -4.73
C SER A 239 -1.42 4.63 -5.69
N PRO A 240 -0.88 4.65 -6.93
CA PRO A 240 -1.11 3.58 -7.90
C PRO A 240 -0.50 2.25 -7.42
N TYR A 241 -1.13 1.14 -7.80
CA TYR A 241 -0.68 -0.21 -7.44
C TYR A 241 0.60 -0.63 -8.17
N ARG A 242 0.78 -0.18 -9.41
CA ARG A 242 1.95 -0.51 -10.25
C ARG A 242 2.45 0.71 -11.00
N ILE A 243 3.76 0.85 -11.08
CA ILE A 243 4.41 1.82 -11.97
C ILE A 243 5.48 1.12 -12.79
N ARG A 244 5.52 1.41 -14.09
CA ARG A 244 6.55 0.96 -15.02
C ARG A 244 7.19 2.16 -15.69
N ALA A 245 8.47 2.04 -16.03
CA ALA A 245 9.19 3.08 -16.74
C ALA A 245 10.16 2.50 -17.77
N SER A 246 10.42 3.28 -18.81
CA SER A 246 11.47 3.03 -19.79
C SER A 246 12.18 4.33 -20.15
N VAL A 247 13.43 4.23 -20.62
CA VAL A 247 14.20 5.36 -21.13
C VAL A 247 14.64 5.05 -22.54
N ARG A 248 14.40 5.99 -23.46
CA ARG A 248 14.85 5.89 -24.85
C ARG A 248 15.56 7.16 -25.30
N ARG A 249 16.54 7.00 -26.18
CA ARG A 249 17.22 8.09 -26.86
C ARG A 249 16.40 8.55 -28.07
N LEU A 250 16.28 9.86 -28.24
CA LEU A 250 15.56 10.49 -29.34
C LEU A 250 16.48 10.86 -30.51
N ASP A 251 17.75 11.17 -30.22
CA ASP A 251 18.74 11.50 -31.23
C ASP A 251 19.39 10.25 -31.83
N ALA A 252 19.92 10.39 -33.05
CA ALA A 252 20.57 9.28 -33.75
C ALA A 252 21.87 8.79 -33.06
N PRO A 253 22.08 7.47 -32.94
CA PRO A 253 21.10 6.41 -33.20
C PRO A 253 20.03 6.38 -32.10
N ALA A 254 18.78 6.56 -32.49
CA ALA A 254 17.64 6.50 -31.58
C ALA A 254 17.39 5.06 -31.15
N GLY A 255 16.90 4.85 -29.94
CA GLY A 255 16.68 3.49 -29.44
C GLY A 255 16.35 3.43 -27.96
N ILE A 256 15.91 2.25 -27.54
CA ILE A 256 15.64 1.95 -26.13
C ILE A 256 16.98 1.81 -25.42
N ILE A 257 17.12 2.55 -24.31
CA ILE A 257 18.31 2.52 -23.44
C ILE A 257 18.01 1.67 -22.21
N ILE A 258 16.85 1.91 -21.59
CA ILE A 258 16.30 1.11 -20.50
C ILE A 258 14.93 0.60 -20.96
N PRO A 259 14.73 -0.72 -21.10
CA PRO A 259 13.44 -1.26 -21.51
C PRO A 259 12.39 -1.06 -20.40
N PHE A 260 11.12 -1.12 -20.80
CA PHE A 260 10.01 -1.05 -19.85
C PHE A 260 10.12 -2.14 -18.79
N SER A 261 10.23 -1.72 -17.53
CA SER A 261 10.31 -2.60 -16.36
C SER A 261 9.48 -2.05 -15.21
N ASP A 262 9.12 -2.91 -14.26
CA ASP A 262 8.45 -2.49 -13.03
C ASP A 262 9.40 -1.62 -12.21
N VAL A 263 9.00 -0.39 -11.94
CA VAL A 263 9.60 0.44 -10.89
C VAL A 263 8.99 0.00 -9.56
N PHE A 264 7.66 -0.10 -9.51
CA PHE A 264 6.92 -0.56 -8.36
C PHE A 264 5.82 -1.54 -8.78
N LYS A 265 5.60 -2.56 -7.94
CA LYS A 265 4.42 -3.43 -8.01
C LYS A 265 4.08 -3.87 -6.60
N PHE A 266 3.04 -3.30 -6.02
CA PHE A 266 2.72 -3.47 -4.61
C PHE A 266 1.90 -4.74 -4.34
N ASP A 267 2.41 -5.90 -4.76
CA ASP A 267 1.93 -7.21 -4.28
C ASP A 267 2.39 -7.48 -2.84
N ARG A 268 3.59 -6.98 -2.55
CA ARG A 268 4.34 -7.18 -1.32
C ARG A 268 5.22 -5.95 -1.09
N LEU A 269 5.40 -5.54 0.17
CA LEU A 269 6.43 -4.55 0.47
C LEU A 269 7.81 -5.24 0.49
N PRO A 270 8.83 -4.66 -0.15
CA PRO A 270 10.18 -5.23 -0.24
C PRO A 270 10.98 -5.00 1.05
N ILE A 271 10.32 -5.10 2.21
CA ILE A 271 10.87 -4.89 3.55
C ILE A 271 10.34 -5.94 4.53
N ARG A 272 11.10 -6.12 5.60
CA ARG A 272 10.69 -6.82 6.81
C ARG A 272 10.84 -5.86 7.99
N GLY A 273 9.86 -5.85 8.89
CA GLY A 273 9.90 -4.98 10.08
C GLY A 273 9.38 -3.57 9.82
N ASP A 274 10.23 -2.56 10.01
CA ASP A 274 9.84 -1.14 10.04
C ASP A 274 9.51 -0.60 8.64
N ARG A 275 8.36 0.06 8.53
CA ARG A 275 7.80 0.56 7.26
C ARG A 275 8.34 1.90 6.84
N THR A 276 9.06 2.58 7.72
CA THR A 276 9.69 3.84 7.36
C THR A 276 10.89 3.67 6.43
N GLN A 277 11.52 2.48 6.42
CA GLN A 277 12.78 2.21 5.72
C GLN A 277 12.76 2.62 4.25
N LEU A 278 11.62 2.45 3.57
CA LEU A 278 11.48 2.78 2.15
C LEU A 278 10.51 3.91 1.86
N ALA A 279 9.81 4.44 2.86
CA ALA A 279 8.83 5.49 2.61
C ALA A 279 9.47 6.71 1.95
N THR A 280 10.67 7.11 2.39
CA THR A 280 11.42 8.25 1.83
C THR A 280 12.24 7.90 0.58
N VAL A 281 12.36 6.62 0.24
CA VAL A 281 13.02 6.15 -0.98
C VAL A 281 12.01 6.07 -2.13
N ILE A 282 10.82 5.55 -1.84
CA ILE A 282 9.71 5.40 -2.80
C ILE A 282 8.99 6.72 -3.00
N TYR A 283 8.78 7.49 -1.93
CA TYR A 283 8.11 8.78 -1.98
C TYR A 283 9.03 9.93 -1.59
N LYS A 284 8.96 11.04 -2.32
CA LYS A 284 9.51 12.31 -1.83
C LYS A 284 8.45 13.03 -1.00
N GLU A 285 8.81 13.52 0.18
CA GLU A 285 7.88 14.32 0.99
C GLU A 285 7.56 15.67 0.31
N ARG A 286 8.51 16.24 -0.44
CA ARG A 286 8.41 17.56 -1.04
C ARG A 286 9.25 17.68 -2.30
N LEU A 287 8.75 18.45 -3.27
CA LEU A 287 9.48 18.84 -4.47
C LEU A 287 9.23 20.32 -4.80
N LYS A 288 10.31 21.06 -5.07
CA LYS A 288 10.26 22.41 -5.64
C LYS A 288 10.39 22.32 -7.16
N THR A 289 9.36 22.77 -7.86
CA THR A 289 9.27 22.83 -9.32
C THR A 289 9.28 24.30 -9.78
N PRO A 290 9.43 24.57 -11.09
CA PRO A 290 9.25 25.93 -11.63
C PRO A 290 7.87 26.54 -11.35
N MET A 291 6.84 25.72 -11.15
CA MET A 291 5.47 26.18 -10.86
C MET A 291 5.21 26.40 -9.36
N GLY A 292 6.14 26.01 -8.50
CA GLY A 292 5.99 26.10 -7.05
C GLY A 292 6.36 24.82 -6.33
N VAL A 293 6.00 24.76 -5.05
CA VAL A 293 6.28 23.63 -4.17
C VAL A 293 5.08 22.70 -4.16
N ILE A 294 5.33 21.41 -4.35
CA ILE A 294 4.36 20.33 -4.19
C ILE A 294 4.82 19.39 -3.08
N GLU A 295 3.89 18.79 -2.36
CA GLU A 295 4.15 17.94 -1.19
C GLU A 295 3.35 16.64 -1.28
N SER A 296 3.96 15.53 -0.87
CA SER A 296 3.21 14.29 -0.66
C SER A 296 2.37 14.41 0.60
N ASN A 297 1.11 14.01 0.52
CA ASN A 297 0.18 14.02 1.64
C ASN A 297 -0.74 12.80 1.57
N GLY A 298 -0.78 12.00 2.63
CA GLY A 298 -1.70 10.87 2.74
C GLY A 298 -2.34 10.73 4.12
N ASN A 299 -2.49 11.83 4.87
CA ASN A 299 -3.20 11.78 6.17
C ASN A 299 -4.58 12.43 6.12
N GLY A 300 -4.66 13.75 5.88
CA GLY A 300 -5.88 14.52 6.19
C GLY A 300 -6.24 15.66 5.23
N GLY A 301 -5.58 15.78 4.08
CA GLY A 301 -5.88 16.77 3.03
C GLY A 301 -6.12 16.08 1.68
N PRO A 302 -6.33 16.82 0.57
CA PRO A 302 -6.38 16.18 -0.75
C PRO A 302 -5.09 15.38 -0.91
N ARG A 303 -5.24 14.07 -1.00
CA ARG A 303 -4.10 13.16 -0.97
C ARG A 303 -3.35 13.30 -2.28
N PHE A 304 -2.03 13.27 -2.20
CA PHE A 304 -1.16 13.54 -3.33
C PHE A 304 0.15 12.80 -3.11
N PHE A 305 0.70 12.19 -4.16
CA PHE A 305 1.83 11.30 -4.03
C PHE A 305 2.94 11.68 -5.02
N LEU A 306 4.13 11.94 -4.49
CA LEU A 306 5.35 12.19 -5.28
C LEU A 306 6.21 10.93 -5.23
N MET A 307 6.15 10.10 -6.27
CA MET A 307 6.85 8.82 -6.33
C MET A 307 8.18 8.94 -7.07
N ASN A 308 9.24 8.37 -6.52
CA ASN A 308 10.58 8.36 -7.11
C ASN A 308 10.75 7.14 -8.03
N LEU A 309 11.16 7.32 -9.27
CA LEU A 309 11.14 6.29 -10.31
C LEU A 309 12.49 5.61 -10.56
N THR A 310 13.54 6.09 -9.91
CA THR A 310 14.94 5.73 -10.21
C THR A 310 15.65 5.02 -9.05
N ASN A 311 15.06 5.04 -7.85
CA ASN A 311 15.72 4.61 -6.62
C ASN A 311 15.55 3.12 -6.32
N GLY A 312 15.28 2.33 -7.36
CA GLY A 312 15.17 0.89 -7.26
C GLY A 312 14.09 0.28 -8.13
N ASN A 313 14.00 -1.05 -8.04
CA ASN A 313 12.95 -1.84 -8.65
C ASN A 313 12.81 -3.18 -7.89
N PRO A 314 11.78 -4.00 -8.18
CA PRO A 314 11.59 -5.27 -7.50
C PRO A 314 12.77 -6.26 -7.65
N ALA A 315 13.59 -6.15 -8.70
CA ALA A 315 14.72 -7.04 -8.94
C ALA A 315 16.00 -6.61 -8.20
N LEU A 316 16.25 -5.30 -8.08
CA LEU A 316 17.47 -4.73 -7.47
C LEU A 316 17.29 -4.35 -5.99
N GLY A 317 16.03 -4.25 -5.52
CA GLY A 317 15.71 -3.60 -4.26
C GLY A 317 15.69 -2.08 -4.41
N TYR A 318 15.54 -1.38 -3.27
CA TYR A 318 15.32 0.07 -3.23
C TYR A 318 16.30 0.73 -2.28
N LYS A 319 16.98 1.79 -2.74
CA LYS A 319 17.97 2.53 -1.98
C LYS A 319 18.06 3.99 -2.41
N PRO A 320 18.31 4.93 -1.48
CA PRO A 320 18.43 6.35 -1.83
C PRO A 320 19.56 6.64 -2.82
N GLU A 321 20.66 5.87 -2.80
CA GLU A 321 21.79 6.08 -3.72
C GLU A 321 21.55 5.58 -5.17
N TYR A 322 20.46 4.86 -5.42
CA TYR A 322 20.12 4.42 -6.78
C TYR A 322 19.55 5.59 -7.58
N ALA A 323 20.12 5.82 -8.76
CA ALA A 323 19.80 6.95 -9.62
C ALA A 323 20.08 6.60 -11.09
N LEU A 324 19.55 7.40 -12.01
CA LEU A 324 20.03 7.39 -13.40
C LEU A 324 21.32 8.21 -13.47
N ARG A 325 22.44 7.57 -13.79
CA ARG A 325 23.73 8.24 -13.97
C ARG A 325 23.83 8.81 -15.36
N THR A 326 23.83 10.14 -15.50
CA THR A 326 23.93 10.73 -16.84
C THR A 326 25.29 10.48 -17.48
N SER A 327 26.34 10.19 -16.71
CA SER A 327 27.66 9.80 -17.22
C SER A 327 27.64 8.53 -18.08
N ASP A 328 26.65 7.66 -17.86
CA ASP A 328 26.48 6.41 -18.59
C ASP A 328 25.70 6.63 -19.90
N LEU A 329 25.24 7.87 -20.13
CA LEU A 329 24.49 8.30 -21.30
C LEU A 329 25.34 9.25 -22.15
N ALA A 330 25.24 9.12 -23.47
CA ALA A 330 25.80 10.12 -24.37
C ALA A 330 25.04 11.45 -24.25
N ASN A 331 25.70 12.58 -24.51
CA ASN A 331 24.99 13.85 -24.61
C ASN A 331 23.94 13.79 -25.74
N GLY A 332 22.78 14.39 -25.51
CA GLY A 332 21.66 14.40 -26.44
C GLY A 332 20.30 14.30 -25.76
N ARG A 333 19.27 14.10 -26.56
CA ARG A 333 17.87 14.09 -26.13
C ARG A 333 17.36 12.68 -25.85
N TYR A 334 16.55 12.57 -24.81
CA TYR A 334 15.97 11.35 -24.28
C TYR A 334 14.51 11.57 -23.93
N ALA A 335 13.78 10.46 -23.79
CA ALA A 335 12.44 10.41 -23.24
C ALA A 335 12.36 9.35 -22.15
N LEU A 336 11.75 9.71 -21.02
CA LEU A 336 11.25 8.79 -20.01
C LEU A 336 9.77 8.54 -20.31
N ASP A 337 9.42 7.30 -20.65
CA ASP A 337 8.02 6.89 -20.81
C ASP A 337 7.59 6.12 -19.55
N VAL A 338 6.44 6.48 -18.98
CA VAL A 338 5.91 5.88 -17.74
C VAL A 338 4.50 5.34 -17.94
N GLU A 339 4.18 4.27 -17.21
CA GLU A 339 2.84 3.71 -17.07
C GLU A 339 2.51 3.59 -15.57
N ALA A 340 1.36 4.10 -15.15
CA ALA A 340 0.83 3.93 -13.80
C ALA A 340 -0.50 3.16 -13.91
N SER A 341 -0.63 2.07 -13.15
CA SER A 341 -1.82 1.21 -13.14
C SER A 341 -2.37 1.05 -11.73
N ASP A 342 -3.70 1.02 -11.64
CA ASP A 342 -4.42 0.59 -10.45
C ASP A 342 -4.41 -0.95 -10.34
N ILE A 343 -5.09 -1.49 -9.32
CA ILE A 343 -5.18 -2.95 -9.10
C ILE A 343 -6.18 -3.63 -10.06
N GLY A 344 -7.15 -2.89 -10.59
CA GLY A 344 -8.08 -3.36 -11.62
C GLY A 344 -7.45 -3.48 -13.01
N GLY A 345 -6.25 -2.91 -13.20
CA GLY A 345 -5.49 -2.90 -14.43
C GLY A 345 -5.75 -1.66 -15.31
N ASN A 346 -6.54 -0.68 -14.86
CA ASN A 346 -6.68 0.56 -15.64
C ASN A 346 -5.36 1.33 -15.56
N THR A 347 -4.93 1.86 -16.71
CA THR A 347 -3.56 2.38 -16.86
C THR A 347 -3.60 3.78 -17.48
N ALA A 348 -2.79 4.67 -16.92
CA ALA A 348 -2.43 5.94 -17.52
C ALA A 348 -0.95 5.96 -17.92
N SER A 349 -0.63 6.73 -18.95
CA SER A 349 0.73 6.87 -19.47
C SER A 349 1.11 8.33 -19.64
N ALA A 350 2.40 8.62 -19.49
CA ALA A 350 2.96 9.94 -19.72
C ALA A 350 4.41 9.83 -20.21
N THR A 351 4.91 10.90 -20.83
CA THR A 351 6.29 10.99 -21.31
C THR A 351 6.91 12.31 -20.84
N LEU A 352 8.14 12.24 -20.34
CA LEU A 352 8.99 13.40 -20.06
C LEU A 352 10.18 13.41 -21.03
N GLU A 353 10.32 14.46 -21.83
CA GLU A 353 11.53 14.70 -22.62
C GLU A 353 12.60 15.43 -21.80
N PHE A 354 13.86 15.03 -21.94
CA PHE A 354 14.99 15.66 -21.29
C PHE A 354 16.27 15.60 -22.14
N SER A 355 17.23 16.47 -21.84
CA SER A 355 18.53 16.52 -22.52
C SER A 355 19.66 16.24 -21.55
N VAL A 356 20.51 15.26 -21.86
CA VAL A 356 21.73 14.97 -21.11
C VAL A 356 22.85 15.89 -21.58
N MET A 357 23.44 16.62 -20.64
CA MET A 357 24.54 17.57 -20.87
C MET A 357 25.69 17.30 -19.89
N ASN A 358 26.41 16.20 -20.09
CA ASN A 358 27.61 15.91 -19.31
C ASN A 358 28.68 16.96 -19.63
N ARG A 359 29.10 17.71 -18.61
CA ARG A 359 30.26 18.60 -18.69
C ARG A 359 31.51 17.71 -18.79
N ARG A 360 32.35 17.95 -19.80
CA ARG A 360 33.65 17.29 -19.94
C ARG A 360 34.63 17.80 -18.91
#